data_AF-A0A255R597-F1
#
_entry.id   AF-A0A255R597-F1
#
_cell.length_a   1.000
_cell.length_b   1.000
_cell.length_c   1.000
_cell.angle_alpha   90.00
_cell.angle_beta   90.00
_cell.angle_gamma   90.00
#
_symmetry.space_group_name_H-M   'P 1'
#
loop_
_entity.id
_entity.type
_entity.pdbx_description
1 polymer ?
#
loop_
_entity_poly.entity_id
_entity_poly.type
_entity_poly.pdbx_seq_one_letter_code
_entity_poly.pdbx_strand_id
1 'polypeptide(L)' 'MMDGTIHSCYELDVHAYLDDVIRRSLADETGWAAMAPHAWKAEHPESVRSYRQDERRQAVDRKKTRRARRRLLSQSIRQK' A
#
# COMPACT_ATOMS: atom_id res chain seq x y z
N MET A 1 0.58 -15.76 16.64
CA MET A 1 0.30 -15.54 15.20
C MET A 1 -0.20 -14.11 15.09
N MET A 2 0.68 -13.16 14.81
CA MET A 2 0.25 -11.81 14.43
C MET A 2 0.19 -11.79 12.91
N ASP A 3 -0.98 -11.48 12.40
CA ASP A 3 -1.27 -11.34 10.99
C ASP A 3 -0.24 -10.39 10.37
N GLY A 4 0.46 -10.88 9.36
CA GLY A 4 1.38 -10.10 8.53
C GLY A 4 0.64 -9.10 7.65
N THR A 5 -0.28 -8.33 8.22
CA THR A 5 -0.86 -7.15 7.61
C THR A 5 0.27 -6.14 7.56
N ILE A 6 1.04 -6.16 6.46
CA ILE A 6 1.86 -5.02 6.06
C ILE A 6 0.87 -3.85 6.01
N HIS A 7 0.83 -3.06 7.07
CA HIS A 7 -0.10 -1.94 7.19
C HIS A 7 0.07 -1.11 5.94
N SER A 8 -1.01 -1.03 5.15
CA SER A 8 -1.03 -0.44 3.83
C SER A 8 -1.05 1.08 3.95
N CYS A 9 -0.02 1.65 4.59
CA CYS A 9 0.23 3.09 4.71
C CYS A 9 0.49 3.71 3.33
N TYR A 10 0.80 2.88 2.33
CA TYR A 10 1.12 3.28 0.95
C TYR A 10 -0.10 3.60 0.07
N GLU A 11 -1.32 3.44 0.58
CA GLU A 11 -2.55 3.81 -0.13
C GLU A 11 -3.01 5.23 0.15
N LEU A 12 -2.39 5.90 1.13
CA LEU A 12 -2.84 7.20 1.58
C LEU A 12 -2.31 8.31 0.68
N ASP A 13 -3.08 9.39 0.54
CA ASP A 13 -2.53 10.63 0.01
C ASP A 13 -1.62 11.29 1.04
N VAL A 14 -0.32 11.09 0.84
CA VAL A 14 0.73 11.59 1.74
C VAL A 14 0.66 13.11 1.87
N HIS A 15 0.28 13.85 0.82
CA HIS A 15 0.21 15.30 0.90
C HIS A 15 -0.94 15.73 1.83
N ALA A 16 -2.14 15.16 1.61
CA ALA A 16 -3.32 15.49 2.42
C ALA A 16 -3.10 15.15 3.90
N TYR A 17 -2.49 14.00 4.18
CA TYR A 17 -2.16 13.58 5.54
C TYR A 17 -1.14 14.48 6.22
N LEU A 18 -0.04 14.82 5.53
CA LEU A 18 0.97 15.70 6.11
C LEU A 18 0.41 17.10 6.36
N ASP A 19 -0.39 17.65 5.44
CA ASP A 19 -1.02 18.95 5.62
C ASP A 19 -1.98 18.96 6.84
N ASP A 20 -2.81 17.93 7.00
CA ASP A 20 -3.72 17.85 8.17
C ASP A 20 -2.97 17.68 9.49
N VAL A 21 -1.97 16.77 9.55
CA VAL A 21 -1.16 16.57 10.75
C VAL A 21 -0.40 17.83 11.14
N ILE A 22 0.14 18.57 10.16
CA ILE A 22 0.82 19.85 10.42
C ILE A 22 -0.17 20.89 10.96
N ARG A 23 -1.37 21.00 10.36
CA ARG A 23 -2.39 21.95 10.84
C ARG A 23 -2.85 21.66 12.26
N ARG A 24 -3.10 20.40 12.60
CA ARG A 24 -3.49 19.99 13.97
C ARG A 24 -2.36 20.22 14.96
N SER A 25 -1.12 19.93 14.57
CA SER A 25 0.06 20.21 15.40
C SER A 25 0.22 21.71 15.68
N LEU A 26 -0.04 22.56 14.69
CA LEU A 26 -0.01 24.02 14.84
C LEU A 26 -1.17 24.56 15.69
N ALA A 27 -2.28 23.82 15.78
CA ALA A 27 -3.42 24.12 16.64
C ALA A 27 -3.24 23.61 18.08
N ASP A 28 -2.05 23.09 18.43
CA ASP A 28 -1.72 22.51 19.74
C ASP A 28 -2.55 21.25 20.10
N GLU A 29 -3.10 20.56 19.09
CA GLU A 29 -3.75 19.26 19.29
C GLU A 29 -2.69 18.18 19.53
N THR A 30 -2.77 17.50 20.66
CA THR A 30 -1.82 16.44 21.07
C THR A 30 -2.39 15.03 20.94
N GLY A 31 -3.52 14.88 20.25
CA GLY A 31 -4.19 13.61 19.97
C GLY A 31 -3.47 12.74 18.94
N TRP A 32 -2.19 12.41 19.18
CA TRP A 32 -1.32 11.70 18.22
C TRP A 32 -1.86 10.34 17.77
N ALA A 33 -2.63 9.67 18.62
CA ALA A 33 -3.25 8.39 18.27
C ALA A 33 -4.27 8.52 17.13
N ALA A 34 -5.06 9.61 17.11
CA ALA A 34 -6.01 9.90 16.03
C ALA A 34 -5.30 10.34 14.74
N MET A 35 -4.15 11.01 14.89
CA MET A 35 -3.28 11.39 13.76
C MET A 35 -2.48 10.22 13.20
N ALA A 36 -2.51 9.02 13.81
CA ALA A 36 -1.79 7.89 13.26
C ALA A 36 -2.34 7.54 11.86
N PRO A 37 -1.48 7.15 10.88
CA PRO A 37 -1.92 6.97 9.49
C PRO A 37 -3.09 6.02 9.29
N HIS A 38 -3.22 5.00 10.15
CA HIS A 38 -4.30 4.01 10.08
C HIS A 38 -5.62 4.55 10.61
N ALA A 39 -5.60 5.35 11.68
CA ALA A 39 -6.77 5.99 12.26
C ALA A 39 -7.25 7.13 11.34
N TRP A 40 -6.32 7.98 10.89
CA TRP A 40 -6.60 9.05 9.94
C TRP A 40 -7.22 8.52 8.63
N LYS A 41 -6.74 7.38 8.12
CA LYS A 41 -7.32 6.73 6.94
C LYS A 41 -8.80 6.37 7.11
N ALA A 42 -9.21 5.96 8.31
CA ALA A 42 -10.59 5.58 8.58
C ALA A 42 -11.52 6.82 8.58
N GLU A 43 -10.99 7.97 8.99
CA GLU A 43 -11.69 9.26 9.00
C GLU A 43 -11.69 9.93 7.62
N HIS A 44 -10.69 9.67 6.78
CA HIS A 44 -10.49 10.29 5.46
C HIS A 44 -10.46 9.29 4.30
N PRO A 45 -11.56 8.55 4.03
CA PRO A 45 -11.62 7.59 2.93
C PRO A 45 -11.43 8.22 1.54
N GLU A 46 -11.77 9.50 1.38
CA GLU A 46 -11.57 10.28 0.15
C GLU A 46 -10.09 10.52 -0.19
N SER A 47 -9.23 10.50 0.82
CA SER A 47 -7.78 10.68 0.68
C SER A 47 -7.05 9.34 0.45
N VAL A 48 -7.78 8.27 0.15
CA VAL A 48 -7.21 6.97 -0.20
C VAL A 48 -7.06 6.87 -1.73
N ARG A 49 -5.82 6.71 -2.20
CA ARG A 49 -5.46 6.60 -3.61
C ARG A 49 -5.92 5.26 -4.20
N SER A 50 -7.11 5.24 -4.79
CA SER A 50 -7.72 4.06 -5.41
C SER A 50 -6.87 3.43 -6.52
N TYR A 51 -6.19 4.22 -7.35
CA TYR A 51 -5.40 3.73 -8.50
C TYR A 51 -4.22 2.80 -8.12
N ARG A 52 -3.71 2.89 -6.89
CA ARG A 52 -2.63 2.02 -6.38
C ARG A 52 -3.06 0.56 -6.21
N GLN A 53 -4.36 0.30 -6.11
CA GLN A 53 -4.89 -1.07 -6.08
C GLN A 53 -4.69 -1.74 -7.44
N ASP A 54 -4.97 -1.02 -8.52
CA ASP A 54 -4.79 -1.52 -9.89
C ASP A 54 -3.31 -1.75 -10.22
N GLU A 55 -2.42 -0.84 -9.81
CA GLU A 55 -0.97 -1.03 -9.98
C GLU A 55 -0.45 -2.28 -9.26
N ARG A 56 -0.91 -2.54 -8.03
CA ARG A 56 -0.55 -3.77 -7.29
C ARG A 56 -1.07 -5.01 -7.99
N ARG A 57 -2.32 -4.98 -8.47
CA ARG A 57 -2.89 -6.08 -9.26
C ARG A 57 -2.04 -6.37 -10.49
N GLN A 58 -1.69 -5.33 -11.26
CA GLN A 58 -0.82 -5.46 -12.42
C GLN A 58 0.58 -5.99 -12.05
N ALA A 59 1.17 -5.53 -10.96
CA ALA A 59 2.48 -6.00 -10.49
C ALA A 59 2.45 -7.49 -10.11
N VAL A 60 1.39 -7.93 -9.42
CA VAL A 60 1.13 -9.33 -9.10
C VAL A 60 0.99 -10.16 -10.37
N ASP A 61 0.23 -9.68 -11.35
CA ASP A 61 0.01 -10.38 -12.62
C ASP A 61 1.31 -10.49 -13.43
N ARG A 62 2.11 -9.42 -13.50
CA ARG A 62 3.46 -9.46 -14.10
C ARG A 62 4.35 -10.50 -13.39
N LYS A 63 4.31 -10.57 -12.06
CA LYS A 63 5.08 -11.55 -11.26
C LYS A 63 4.63 -12.99 -11.55
N LYS A 64 3.32 -13.24 -11.63
CA LYS A 64 2.75 -14.55 -11.99
C LYS A 64 3.20 -14.97 -13.38
N THR A 65 3.05 -14.10 -14.37
CA THR A 65 3.45 -14.35 -15.77
C THR A 65 4.94 -14.64 -15.88
N ARG A 66 5.79 -13.83 -15.22
CA ARG A 66 7.24 -14.05 -15.18
C ARG A 66 7.60 -15.40 -14.57
N ARG A 67 6.93 -15.81 -13.48
CA ARG A 67 7.16 -17.12 -12.84
C ARG A 67 6.73 -18.28 -13.75
N ALA A 68 5.60 -18.14 -14.45
CA ALA A 68 5.12 -19.15 -15.40
C ALA A 68 6.11 -19.32 -16.57
N ARG A 69 6.56 -18.23 -17.19
CA ARG A 69 7.58 -18.25 -18.26
C ARG A 69 8.87 -18.94 -17.81
N ARG A 70 9.34 -18.62 -16.59
CA ARG A 70 10.54 -19.25 -16.04
C ARG A 70 10.38 -20.77 -15.89
N ARG A 71 9.21 -21.25 -15.46
CA ARG A 71 8.93 -22.69 -15.31
C ARG A 71 8.97 -23.41 -16.66
N LEU A 72 8.35 -22.84 -17.69
CA LEU A 72 8.37 -23.38 -19.05
C LEU A 72 9.79 -23.47 -19.61
N LEU A 73 10.58 -22.40 -19.45
CA LEU A 73 11.98 -22.39 -19.89
C LEU A 73 12.83 -23.44 -19.14
N SER A 74 12.66 -23.58 -17.83
CA SER A 74 13.36 -24.61 -17.06
C SER A 74 12.93 -26.03 -17.45
N GLN A 75 11.69 -26.25 -17.87
CA GLN A 75 11.22 -27.54 -18.38
C GLN A 75 11.80 -27.84 -19.77
N SER A 76 11.85 -26.86 -20.68
CA SER A 76 12.42 -27.06 -22.01
C SER A 76 13.92 -27.34 -21.96
N ILE A 77 14.66 -26.68 -21.05
CA ILE A 77 16.09 -26.95 -20.82
C ILE A 77 16.30 -28.37 -20.29
N ARG A 78 15.38 -28.88 -19.45
CA ARG A 78 15.50 -30.22 -18.87
C ARG A 78 15.21 -31.36 -19.86
N GLN A 79 14.41 -31.11 -20.90
CA GLN A 79 14.04 -32.12 -21.90
C GLN A 79 15.02 -32.21 -23.09
N LYS A 80 16.11 -31.44 -23.06
CA LYS A 80 17.16 -31.44 -24.08
C LYS A 80 18.44 -32.02 -23.49
#